data_AF-A0A3N6P5Z3-F1
#
_entry.id   AF-A0A3N6P5Z3-F1
#
_cell.length_a   1.000
_cell.length_b   1.000
_cell.length_c   1.000
_cell.angle_alpha   90.00
_cell.angle_beta   90.00
_cell.angle_gamma   90.00
#
_symmetry.space_group_name_H-M   'P 1'
#
loop_
_entity.id
_entity.type
_entity.pdbx_description
1 polymer ?
#
loop_
_entity_poly.entity_id
_entity_poly.type
_entity_poly.pdbx_seq_one_letter_code
_entity_poly.pdbx_strand_id
1 'polypeptide(L)'
;MSWGKLLQPNLVLGNSILSLTSGIIQKNQIKGLVLDVDDTLVPIRDSNTSPELSEWVEEIRTITSLWLVSNNLSQYRISRIAESLNIPYIAGAGKPSRRKLKKAVDAMNLPVEQVAMVGDRLFTDVLAGNRLGMFTILVEPISNIGSEFPNYGVRSFEIRVSQLLGASLSMSAYRLMPGNKK
;
A
#
# COMPACT_ATOMS: atom_id res chain seq x y z
N MET A 1 1.00 18.80 12.54
CA MET A 1 1.57 17.43 12.58
C MET A 1 2.96 17.51 11.97
N SER A 2 4.01 16.95 12.59
CA SER A 2 5.38 17.02 12.07
C SER A 2 5.56 16.14 10.83
N TRP A 3 6.56 16.43 10.00
CA TRP A 3 6.91 15.60 8.84
C TRP A 3 7.28 14.17 9.23
N GLY A 4 8.04 13.97 10.30
CA GLY A 4 8.35 12.65 10.82
C GLY A 4 7.10 11.82 11.14
N LYS A 5 6.10 12.41 11.81
CA LYS A 5 4.83 11.72 12.09
C LYS A 5 4.03 11.42 10.82
N LEU A 6 4.06 12.30 9.82
CA LEU A 6 3.35 12.11 8.56
C LEU A 6 3.97 11.04 7.66
N LEU A 7 5.27 10.81 7.78
CA LEU A 7 5.99 9.78 7.03
C LEU A 7 6.20 8.48 7.84
N GLN A 8 5.63 8.41 9.05
CA GLN A 8 5.71 7.21 9.88
C GLN A 8 4.50 6.30 9.58
N PRO A 9 4.70 5.12 8.97
CA PRO A 9 3.65 4.13 8.86
C PRO A 9 3.28 3.57 10.24
N ASN A 10 2.02 3.19 10.42
CA ASN A 10 1.57 2.47 11.61
C ASN A 10 2.08 1.03 11.63
N LEU A 11 2.16 0.39 10.45
CA LEU A 11 2.66 -0.97 10.29
C LEU A 11 3.60 -1.04 9.08
N VAL A 12 4.76 -1.65 9.29
CA VAL A 12 5.65 -2.10 8.22
C VAL A 12 5.50 -3.60 8.13
N LEU A 13 5.02 -4.10 6.99
CA LEU A 13 4.74 -5.53 6.83
C LEU A 13 6.02 -6.35 6.64
N GLY A 14 7.05 -5.76 6.02
CA GLY A 14 8.34 -6.41 5.75
C GLY A 14 8.30 -7.46 4.64
N ASN A 15 7.18 -7.54 3.91
CA ASN A 15 6.96 -8.38 2.74
C ASN A 15 5.86 -7.73 1.88
N SER A 16 5.52 -8.34 0.75
CA SER A 16 4.44 -7.90 -0.13
C SER A 16 3.08 -8.00 0.52
N ILE A 17 2.07 -7.43 -0.14
CA ILE A 17 0.69 -7.47 0.35
C ILE A 17 0.14 -8.89 0.56
N LEU A 18 0.66 -9.90 -0.14
CA LEU A 18 0.20 -11.28 0.00
C LEU A 18 0.43 -11.85 1.42
N SER A 19 1.31 -11.26 2.22
CA SER A 19 1.49 -11.64 3.62
C SER A 19 0.59 -10.87 4.60
N LEU A 20 -0.27 -9.96 4.12
CA LEU A 20 -1.23 -9.27 4.96
C LEU A 20 -2.40 -10.21 5.25
N THR A 21 -2.32 -10.92 6.37
CA THR A 21 -3.31 -11.91 6.76
C THR A 21 -4.54 -11.30 7.42
N SER A 22 -5.65 -12.03 7.38
CA SER A 22 -6.87 -11.73 8.12
C SER A 22 -6.63 -11.47 9.61
N GLY A 23 -5.73 -12.23 10.24
CA GLY A 23 -5.34 -12.03 11.64
C GLY A 23 -4.66 -10.68 11.92
N ILE A 24 -3.82 -10.18 11.00
CA ILE A 24 -3.20 -8.84 11.13
C ILE A 24 -4.28 -7.75 11.03
N ILE A 25 -5.21 -7.89 10.08
CA ILE A 25 -6.30 -6.93 9.86
C ILE A 25 -7.18 -6.83 11.10
N GLN A 26 -7.64 -7.97 11.63
CA GLN A 26 -8.51 -8.03 12.80
C GLN A 26 -7.82 -7.50 14.06
N LYS A 27 -6.55 -7.87 14.29
CA LYS A 27 -5.77 -7.39 15.45
C LYS A 27 -5.68 -5.86 15.48
N ASN A 28 -5.60 -5.23 14.32
CA ASN A 28 -5.54 -3.76 14.19
C ASN A 28 -6.94 -3.11 14.05
N GLN A 29 -8.03 -3.88 14.17
CA GLN A 29 -9.42 -3.41 14.08
C GLN A 29 -9.73 -2.71 12.75
N ILE A 30 -9.06 -3.13 11.68
CA ILE A 30 -9.26 -2.59 10.33
C ILE A 30 -10.50 -3.24 9.72
N LYS A 31 -11.38 -2.43 9.13
CA LYS A 31 -12.62 -2.85 8.47
C LYS A 31 -12.70 -2.47 6.99
N GLY A 32 -11.81 -1.57 6.56
CA GLY A 32 -11.66 -1.16 5.17
C GLY A 32 -10.20 -1.12 4.76
N LEU A 33 -9.88 -1.56 3.54
CA LEU A 33 -8.57 -1.35 2.92
C LEU A 33 -8.73 -0.51 1.66
N VAL A 34 -7.97 0.58 1.61
CA VAL A 34 -7.69 1.30 0.38
C VAL A 34 -6.31 0.88 -0.10
N LEU A 35 -6.27 0.25 -1.27
CA LEU A 35 -5.09 -0.40 -1.83
C LEU A 35 -4.52 0.45 -2.96
N ASP A 36 -3.23 0.76 -2.90
CA ASP A 36 -2.50 1.14 -4.11
C ASP A 36 -2.41 -0.04 -5.08
N VAL A 37 -2.12 0.22 -6.36
CA VAL A 37 -2.16 -0.82 -7.40
C VAL A 37 -0.78 -1.15 -7.94
N ASP A 38 -0.09 -0.17 -8.51
CA ASP A 38 1.18 -0.40 -9.19
C ASP A 38 2.28 -0.65 -8.17
N ASP A 39 3.04 -1.72 -8.37
CA ASP A 39 4.07 -2.21 -7.46
C ASP A 39 3.57 -2.61 -6.05
N THR A 40 2.30 -2.36 -5.71
CA THR A 40 1.65 -2.88 -4.50
C THR A 40 0.91 -4.20 -4.75
N LEU A 41 -0.05 -4.21 -5.68
CA LEU A 41 -0.82 -5.42 -6.05
C LEU A 41 -0.25 -6.10 -7.29
N VAL A 42 0.14 -5.31 -8.29
CA VAL A 42 0.59 -5.81 -9.60
C VAL A 42 1.85 -5.05 -9.99
N PRO A 43 2.89 -5.72 -10.51
CA PRO A 43 4.06 -5.02 -11.06
C PRO A 43 3.62 -3.98 -12.09
N ILE A 44 4.24 -2.79 -12.09
CA ILE A 44 3.85 -1.70 -13.00
C ILE A 44 3.89 -2.08 -14.48
N ARG A 45 4.75 -3.04 -14.84
CA ARG A 45 4.95 -3.55 -16.22
C ARG A 45 3.98 -4.65 -16.62
N ASP A 46 3.32 -5.29 -15.65
CA ASP A 46 2.39 -6.39 -15.88
C ASP A 46 0.96 -5.90 -15.83
N SER A 47 0.10 -6.41 -16.70
CA SER A 47 -1.31 -6.01 -16.76
C SER A 47 -2.28 -7.00 -16.11
N ASN A 48 -1.78 -8.15 -15.67
CA ASN A 48 -2.59 -9.27 -15.21
C ASN A 48 -2.37 -9.49 -13.71
N THR A 49 -3.45 -9.81 -13.01
CA THR A 49 -3.40 -10.23 -11.61
C THR A 49 -2.90 -11.67 -11.52
N SER A 50 -2.08 -11.99 -10.52
CA SER A 50 -1.65 -13.37 -10.28
C SER A 50 -2.76 -14.18 -9.60
N PRO A 51 -2.78 -15.51 -9.73
CA PRO A 51 -3.71 -16.37 -8.99
C PRO A 51 -3.65 -16.16 -7.47
N GLU A 52 -2.45 -16.01 -6.92
CA GLU A 52 -2.21 -15.81 -5.49
C GLU A 52 -2.81 -14.48 -5.00
N LEU A 53 -2.75 -13.43 -5.83
CA LEU A 53 -3.39 -12.16 -5.52
C LEU A 53 -4.92 -12.30 -5.51
N SER A 54 -5.49 -13.02 -6.48
CA SER A 54 -6.93 -13.27 -6.52
C SER A 54 -7.40 -14.06 -5.29
N GLU A 55 -6.66 -15.11 -4.90
CA GLU A 55 -6.94 -15.88 -3.69
C GLU A 55 -6.86 -15.01 -2.43
N TRP A 56 -5.83 -14.17 -2.31
CA TRP A 56 -5.70 -13.23 -1.22
C TRP A 56 -6.87 -12.24 -1.16
N VAL A 57 -7.30 -11.68 -2.29
CA VAL A 57 -8.46 -10.78 -2.37
C VAL A 57 -9.74 -11.50 -1.90
N GLU A 58 -9.96 -12.73 -2.35
CA GLU A 58 -11.13 -13.51 -1.95
C GLU A 58 -11.13 -13.84 -0.45
N GLU A 59 -9.98 -14.15 0.15
CA GLU A 59 -9.87 -14.32 1.60
C GLU A 59 -10.23 -13.01 2.33
N ILE A 60 -9.55 -11.92 1.99
CA ILE A 60 -9.64 -10.67 2.75
C ILE A 60 -11.00 -9.98 2.60
N ARG A 61 -11.63 -10.07 1.42
CA ARG A 61 -12.93 -9.42 1.19
C ARG A 61 -14.06 -9.99 2.04
N THR A 62 -13.90 -11.20 2.59
CA THR A 62 -14.88 -11.80 3.51
C THR A 62 -14.97 -11.05 4.85
N ILE A 63 -13.91 -10.33 5.23
CA ILE A 63 -13.82 -9.66 6.54
C ILE A 63 -13.65 -8.14 6.43
N THR A 64 -13.41 -7.61 5.23
CA THR A 64 -13.01 -6.20 5.05
C THR A 64 -13.44 -5.66 3.69
N SER A 65 -13.94 -4.41 3.68
CA SER A 65 -14.28 -3.71 2.44
C SER A 65 -13.03 -3.28 1.68
N LEU A 66 -12.95 -3.54 0.38
CA LEU A 66 -11.78 -3.23 -0.44
C LEU A 66 -12.09 -2.12 -1.45
N TRP A 67 -11.14 -1.21 -1.65
CA TRP A 67 -11.13 -0.23 -2.74
C TRP A 67 -9.73 -0.11 -3.34
N LEU A 68 -9.64 0.05 -4.65
CA LEU A 68 -8.39 0.38 -5.34
C LEU A 68 -8.27 1.89 -5.53
N VAL A 69 -7.14 2.49 -5.15
CA VAL A 69 -6.86 3.92 -5.39
C VAL A 69 -5.44 4.09 -5.88
N SER A 70 -5.29 4.32 -7.19
CA SER A 70 -3.99 4.40 -7.87
C SER A 70 -3.66 5.82 -8.32
N ASN A 71 -2.38 6.16 -8.28
CA ASN A 71 -1.86 7.38 -8.93
C ASN A 71 -1.77 7.27 -10.45
N ASN A 72 -1.91 6.07 -11.01
CA ASN A 72 -1.88 5.85 -12.45
C ASN A 72 -3.06 6.54 -13.14
N LEU A 73 -2.78 7.28 -14.21
CA LEU A 73 -3.79 8.00 -14.99
C LEU A 73 -4.50 7.09 -16.01
N SER A 74 -3.94 5.91 -16.32
CA SER A 74 -4.52 4.96 -17.26
C SER A 74 -5.76 4.32 -16.67
N GLN A 75 -6.94 4.85 -17.05
CA GLN A 75 -8.23 4.27 -16.70
C GLN A 75 -8.32 2.81 -17.13
N TYR A 76 -7.88 2.50 -18.36
CA TYR A 76 -7.88 1.15 -18.90
C TYR A 76 -7.12 0.16 -18.03
N ARG A 77 -5.91 0.51 -17.57
CA ARG A 77 -5.10 -0.37 -16.72
C ARG A 77 -5.80 -0.65 -15.39
N ILE A 78 -6.21 0.42 -14.71
CA ILE A 78 -6.79 0.31 -13.37
C ILE A 78 -8.15 -0.36 -13.41
N SER A 79 -8.99 -0.04 -14.42
CA SER A 79 -10.30 -0.68 -14.58
C SER A 79 -10.16 -2.17 -14.84
N ARG A 80 -9.23 -2.61 -15.69
CA ARG A 80 -9.03 -4.04 -15.95
C ARG A 80 -8.62 -4.82 -14.71
N ILE A 81 -7.70 -4.27 -13.90
CA ILE A 81 -7.29 -4.91 -12.63
C ILE A 81 -8.45 -4.91 -11.62
N ALA A 82 -9.18 -3.81 -11.53
CA ALA A 82 -10.33 -3.68 -10.65
C ALA A 82 -11.46 -4.65 -11.01
N GLU A 83 -11.75 -4.79 -12.30
CA GLU A 83 -12.75 -5.70 -12.85
C GLU A 83 -12.34 -7.16 -12.65
N SER A 84 -11.07 -7.51 -12.85
CA SER A 84 -10.59 -8.88 -12.64
C SER A 84 -10.66 -9.33 -11.18
N LEU A 85 -10.55 -8.39 -10.24
CA LEU A 85 -10.66 -8.64 -8.80
C LEU A 85 -12.07 -8.34 -8.24
N ASN A 86 -12.97 -7.79 -9.07
CA ASN A 86 -14.28 -7.31 -8.65
C ASN A 86 -14.22 -6.34 -7.45
N ILE A 87 -13.36 -5.32 -7.54
CA ILE A 87 -13.14 -4.30 -6.50
C ILE A 87 -13.45 -2.90 -7.08
N PRO A 88 -14.20 -2.02 -6.39
CA PRO A 88 -14.39 -0.63 -6.82
C PRO A 88 -13.06 0.14 -6.85
N TYR A 89 -12.92 1.11 -7.76
CA TYR A 89 -11.64 1.79 -7.96
C TYR A 89 -11.72 3.30 -8.22
N ILE A 90 -10.58 3.97 -8.01
CA ILE A 90 -10.32 5.34 -8.43
C ILE A 90 -8.92 5.42 -9.06
N ALA A 91 -8.85 5.81 -10.33
CA ALA A 91 -7.59 6.12 -11.02
C ALA A 91 -7.23 7.62 -10.91
N GLY A 92 -5.95 7.93 -11.14
CA GLY A 92 -5.40 9.28 -11.10
C GLY A 92 -5.60 9.98 -9.74
N ALA A 93 -5.34 9.27 -8.65
CA ALA A 93 -5.61 9.72 -7.29
C ALA A 93 -4.91 11.03 -6.91
N GLY A 94 -3.71 11.26 -7.44
CA GLY A 94 -2.90 12.44 -7.14
C GLY A 94 -2.37 12.43 -5.70
N LYS A 95 -2.15 11.25 -5.11
CA LYS A 95 -1.45 11.06 -3.83
C LYS A 95 -0.09 11.79 -3.92
N PRO A 96 0.28 12.61 -2.91
CA PRO A 96 -0.20 12.55 -1.53
C PRO A 96 -1.47 13.37 -1.20
N SER A 97 -2.22 13.84 -2.20
CA SER A 97 -3.53 14.45 -1.97
C SER A 97 -4.53 13.47 -1.36
N ARG A 98 -5.22 13.89 -0.29
CA ARG A 98 -6.26 13.09 0.40
C ARG A 98 -7.62 13.09 -0.28
N ARG A 99 -7.84 13.91 -1.32
CA ARG A 99 -9.18 14.17 -1.87
C ARG A 99 -9.88 12.91 -2.39
N LYS A 100 -9.17 12.09 -3.16
CA LYS A 100 -9.72 10.85 -3.73
C LYS A 100 -9.72 9.68 -2.75
N LEU A 101 -8.76 9.63 -1.83
CA LEU A 101 -8.81 8.68 -0.71
C LEU A 101 -10.06 8.89 0.15
N LYS A 102 -10.39 10.16 0.49
CA LYS A 102 -11.59 10.47 1.26
C LYS A 102 -12.85 9.96 0.56
N LYS A 103 -12.95 10.07 -0.77
CA LYS A 103 -14.08 9.53 -1.54
C LYS A 103 -14.22 8.02 -1.39
N ALA A 104 -13.11 7.28 -1.44
CA ALA A 104 -13.13 5.83 -1.22
C ALA A 104 -13.58 5.49 0.20
N VAL A 105 -13.04 6.16 1.22
CA VAL A 105 -13.43 5.98 2.63
C VAL A 105 -14.91 6.30 2.85
N ASP A 106 -15.40 7.44 2.34
CA ASP A 106 -16.80 7.85 2.44
C ASP A 106 -17.73 6.80 1.80
N ALA A 107 -17.33 6.23 0.66
CA ALA A 107 -18.10 5.20 -0.03
C ALA A 107 -18.11 3.85 0.70
N MET A 108 -17.13 3.56 1.54
CA MET A 108 -17.16 2.39 2.44
C MET A 108 -18.12 2.59 3.62
N ASN A 109 -18.54 3.82 3.91
CA ASN A 109 -19.33 4.17 5.10
C ASN A 109 -18.69 3.69 6.42
N LEU A 110 -17.37 3.87 6.54
CA LEU A 110 -16.57 3.49 7.69
C LEU A 110 -15.92 4.71 8.35
N PRO A 111 -15.68 4.69 9.67
CA PRO A 111 -14.79 5.65 10.32
C PRO A 111 -13.40 5.58 9.70
N VAL A 112 -12.77 6.73 9.46
CA VAL A 112 -11.48 6.81 8.77
C VAL A 112 -10.37 6.05 9.52
N GLU A 113 -10.45 6.00 10.85
CA GLU A 113 -9.52 5.31 11.73
C GLU A 113 -9.62 3.77 11.61
N GLN A 114 -10.74 3.26 11.09
CA GLN A 114 -10.96 1.84 10.81
C GLN A 114 -10.61 1.46 9.36
N VAL A 115 -10.11 2.41 8.56
CA VAL A 115 -9.67 2.16 7.19
C VAL A 115 -8.15 2.28 7.11
N ALA A 116 -7.50 1.29 6.49
CA ALA A 116 -6.07 1.33 6.24
C ALA A 116 -5.74 1.68 4.79
N MET A 117 -4.75 2.56 4.60
CA MET A 117 -4.08 2.77 3.32
C MET A 117 -2.93 1.78 3.23
N VAL A 118 -2.91 0.96 2.18
CA VAL A 118 -1.86 -0.03 1.91
C VAL A 118 -1.14 0.34 0.62
N GLY A 119 0.18 0.51 0.68
CA GLY A 119 1.01 0.83 -0.48
C GLY A 119 2.49 0.61 -0.22
N ASP A 120 3.32 0.78 -1.23
CA ASP A 120 4.77 0.50 -1.20
C ASP A 120 5.65 1.74 -0.97
N ARG A 121 5.06 2.95 -1.03
CA ARG A 121 5.78 4.23 -0.98
C ARG A 121 5.42 5.10 0.23
N LEU A 122 6.44 5.78 0.78
CA LEU A 122 6.29 6.65 1.95
C LEU A 122 5.67 8.00 1.58
N PHE A 123 6.21 8.63 0.53
CA PHE A 123 5.84 10.01 0.19
C PHE A 123 4.52 10.13 -0.59
N THR A 124 3.94 9.01 -1.01
CA THR A 124 2.61 8.96 -1.61
C THR A 124 1.61 8.32 -0.66
N ASP A 125 1.74 7.03 -0.38
CA ASP A 125 0.66 6.25 0.23
C ASP A 125 0.59 6.47 1.74
N VAL A 126 1.71 6.29 2.43
CA VAL A 126 1.80 6.54 3.88
C VAL A 126 1.48 8.01 4.17
N LEU A 127 2.08 8.95 3.43
CA LEU A 127 1.82 10.37 3.59
C LEU A 127 0.34 10.72 3.36
N ALA A 128 -0.29 10.17 2.33
CA ALA A 128 -1.70 10.46 2.04
C ALA A 128 -2.64 9.89 3.10
N GLY A 129 -2.41 8.64 3.53
CA GLY A 129 -3.19 7.98 4.58
C GLY A 129 -3.07 8.72 5.91
N ASN A 130 -1.86 9.03 6.35
CA ASN A 130 -1.60 9.77 7.58
C ASN A 130 -2.21 11.19 7.56
N ARG A 131 -2.20 11.88 6.42
CA ARG A 131 -2.84 13.20 6.25
C ARG A 131 -4.37 13.14 6.31
N LEU A 132 -4.96 11.97 6.05
CA LEU A 132 -6.39 11.73 6.14
C LEU A 132 -6.81 11.14 7.50
N GLY A 133 -5.86 10.64 8.29
CA GLY A 133 -6.13 10.00 9.60
C GLY A 133 -6.38 8.49 9.50
N MET A 134 -6.03 7.89 8.36
CA MET A 134 -6.14 6.44 8.14
C MET A 134 -5.02 5.70 8.89
N PHE A 135 -5.24 4.41 9.15
CA PHE A 135 -4.14 3.51 9.45
C PHE A 135 -3.27 3.35 8.20
N THR A 136 -1.95 3.24 8.33
CA THR A 136 -1.04 3.09 7.19
C THR A 136 -0.21 1.82 7.29
N ILE A 137 -0.30 1.00 6.24
CA ILE A 137 0.47 -0.24 6.09
C ILE A 137 1.42 -0.06 4.91
N LEU A 138 2.72 -0.11 5.21
CA LEU A 138 3.76 -0.08 4.19
C LEU A 138 4.19 -1.51 3.85
N VAL A 139 4.07 -1.88 2.58
CA VAL A 139 4.47 -3.20 2.06
C VAL A 139 5.76 -3.10 1.24
N GLU A 140 6.34 -4.26 0.93
CA GLU A 140 7.38 -4.38 -0.08
C GLU A 140 6.76 -4.40 -1.49
N PRO A 141 7.43 -3.80 -2.49
CA PRO A 141 6.97 -3.88 -3.86
C PRO A 141 6.80 -5.33 -4.34
N ILE A 142 5.66 -5.66 -4.93
CA ILE A 142 5.41 -7.02 -5.45
C ILE A 142 6.38 -7.39 -6.58
N SER A 143 6.85 -6.39 -7.34
CA SER A 143 7.87 -6.56 -8.38
C SER A 143 9.24 -7.00 -7.85
N ASN A 144 9.48 -6.86 -6.54
CA ASN A 144 10.72 -7.33 -5.92
C ASN A 144 10.66 -8.80 -5.49
N ILE A 145 9.48 -9.42 -5.43
CA ILE A 145 9.34 -10.83 -5.05
C ILE A 145 10.02 -11.71 -6.11
N GLY A 146 10.98 -12.53 -5.69
CA GLY A 146 11.69 -13.44 -6.58
C GLY A 146 12.66 -12.76 -7.55
N SER A 147 12.82 -11.44 -7.49
CA SER A 147 13.79 -10.71 -8.31
C SER A 147 15.22 -10.95 -7.81
N GLU A 148 16.13 -11.30 -8.73
CA GLU A 148 17.56 -11.43 -8.40
C GLU A 148 18.21 -10.07 -8.09
N PHE A 149 17.64 -8.99 -8.64
CA PHE A 149 18.09 -7.61 -8.47
C PHE A 149 16.91 -6.70 -8.10
N PRO A 150 16.45 -6.73 -6.84
CA PRO A 150 15.34 -5.90 -6.42
C PRO A 150 15.69 -4.41 -6.51
N ASN A 151 14.76 -3.59 -7.00
CA ASN A 151 15.01 -2.16 -7.18
C ASN A 151 14.56 -1.38 -5.93
N TYR A 152 15.53 -1.11 -5.06
CA TYR A 152 15.31 -0.35 -3.83
C TYR A 152 15.79 1.10 -3.90
N GLY A 153 16.31 1.58 -5.04
CA GLY A 153 17.03 2.86 -5.08
C GLY A 153 16.20 4.06 -4.62
N VAL A 154 15.00 4.21 -5.18
CA VAL A 154 14.08 5.30 -4.82
C VAL A 154 13.54 5.14 -3.40
N ARG A 155 13.16 3.92 -3.00
CA ARG A 155 12.62 3.64 -1.66
C ARG A 155 13.64 3.84 -0.55
N SER A 156 14.89 3.44 -0.79
CA SER A 156 16.00 3.65 0.13
C SER A 156 16.30 5.14 0.32
N PHE A 157 16.20 5.92 -0.77
CA PHE A 157 16.29 7.37 -0.69
C PHE A 157 15.13 7.96 0.11
N GLU A 158 13.88 7.55 -0.17
CA GLU A 158 12.70 7.98 0.59
C GLU A 158 12.87 7.71 2.09
N ILE A 159 13.34 6.52 2.48
CA ILE A 159 13.55 6.18 3.90
C ILE A 159 14.60 7.08 4.54
N ARG A 160 15.75 7.30 3.89
CA ARG A 160 16.80 8.20 4.41
C ARG A 160 16.27 9.62 4.60
N VAL A 161 15.53 10.15 3.63
CA VAL A 161 14.91 11.48 3.74
C VAL A 161 13.88 11.49 4.88
N SER A 162 13.06 10.44 5.02
CA SER A 162 12.07 10.38 6.10
C SER A 162 12.71 10.36 7.49
N GLN A 163 13.85 9.67 7.66
CA GLN A 163 14.63 9.64 8.90
C GLN A 163 15.17 11.04 9.23
N LEU A 164 15.72 11.75 8.24
CA LEU A 164 16.16 13.14 8.41
C LEU A 164 15.01 14.07 8.83
N LEU A 165 13.78 13.77 8.39
CA LEU A 165 12.57 14.49 8.77
C LEU A 165 11.96 14.02 10.11
N GLY A 166 12.60 13.07 10.79
CA GLY A 166 12.23 12.61 12.14
C GLY A 166 11.32 11.38 12.19
N ALA A 167 11.19 10.59 11.12
CA ALA A 167 10.53 9.28 11.17
C ALA A 167 11.46 8.24 11.80
N SER A 168 10.93 7.33 12.64
CA SER A 168 11.72 6.33 13.37
C SER A 168 11.89 5.02 12.57
N LEU A 169 11.95 5.12 11.26
CA LEU A 169 12.04 3.98 10.34
C LEU A 169 13.46 3.41 10.33
N SER A 170 13.63 2.08 10.39
CA SER A 170 14.96 1.44 10.30
C SER A 170 15.12 0.64 9.02
N MET A 171 16.21 0.87 8.26
CA MET A 171 16.51 0.14 7.01
C MET A 171 16.59 -1.39 7.21
N SER A 172 16.96 -1.84 8.41
CA SER A 172 17.02 -3.26 8.79
C SER A 172 15.63 -3.90 8.94
N ALA A 173 14.62 -3.15 9.38
CA ALA A 173 13.23 -3.63 9.43
C ALA A 173 12.62 -3.81 8.03
N TYR A 174 13.18 -3.17 7.00
CA TYR A 174 12.69 -3.22 5.62
C TYR A 174 13.38 -4.24 4.72
N ARG A 175 14.32 -5.07 5.21
CA ARG A 175 15.13 -5.97 4.37
C ARG A 175 15.71 -5.28 3.11
N LEU A 176 16.02 -3.99 3.21
CA LEU A 176 16.55 -3.18 2.11
C LEU A 176 18.05 -3.36 1.88
N MET A 177 18.66 -4.31 2.58
CA MET A 177 20.04 -4.69 2.28
C MET A 177 19.98 -5.72 1.15
N PRO A 178 20.73 -5.55 0.04
CA PRO A 178 21.01 -6.68 -0.82
C PRO A 178 21.55 -7.77 0.10
N GLY A 179 20.98 -8.97 0.01
CA GLY A 179 21.41 -10.08 0.85
C GLY A 179 22.92 -10.16 0.80
N ASN A 180 23.57 -10.17 1.96
CA ASN A 180 24.87 -10.81 2.07
C ASN A 180 24.66 -12.23 1.54
N LYS A 181 24.98 -12.46 0.26
CA LYS A 181 25.39 -13.78 -0.16
C LYS A 181 26.56 -14.14 0.76
N LYS A 182 26.42 -15.31 1.37
CA LYS A 182 27.38 -15.92 2.29
C LYS A 182 28.83 -15.59 1.96
#